data_AF-A0A1G9Q530-F1
#
_entry.id   AF-A0A1G9Q530-F1
#
_cell.length_a   1.000
_cell.length_b   1.000
_cell.length_c   1.000
_cell.angle_alpha   90.00
_cell.angle_beta   90.00
_cell.angle_gamma   90.00
#
_symmetry.space_group_name_H-M   'P 1'
#
loop_
_entity.id
_entity.type
_entity.pdbx_description
1 polymer ?
#
loop_
_entity_poly.entity_id
_entity_poly.type
_entity_poly.pdbx_seq_one_letter_code
_entity_poly.pdbx_strand_id
1 'polypeptide(L)'
;MSQKPAKKDDLVHPIARPFLWLESKWLASSVVWVLGLVVVALGAVDFFHPRHEYLDFAQTPGFYVLAGFISFVAAVMGGWFVIRQFLGRAENYWDGEAGDE
;
A
#
# COMPACT_ATOMS: atom_id res chain seq x y z
N MET A 1 -15.65 34.93 23.03
CA MET A 1 -16.07 34.36 21.73
C MET A 1 -15.59 32.92 21.69
N SER A 2 -16.50 31.96 21.86
CA SER A 2 -16.16 30.53 21.86
C SER A 2 -15.84 30.12 20.43
N GLN A 3 -14.57 29.89 20.11
CA GLN A 3 -14.19 29.28 18.84
C GLN A 3 -14.76 27.86 18.83
N LYS A 4 -15.80 27.68 18.03
CA LYS A 4 -16.36 26.38 17.68
C LYS A 4 -15.25 25.58 17.00
N PRO A 5 -14.99 24.32 17.39
CA PRO A 5 -13.90 23.55 16.79
C PRO A 5 -14.15 23.45 15.28
N ALA A 6 -13.14 23.86 14.49
CA ALA A 6 -13.20 23.80 13.04
C ALA A 6 -13.56 22.37 12.61
N LYS A 7 -14.57 22.25 11.75
CA LYS A 7 -15.01 20.94 11.26
C LYS A 7 -13.87 20.38 10.41
N LYS A 8 -13.53 19.09 10.53
CA LYS A 8 -12.44 18.45 9.75
C LYS A 8 -12.52 18.74 8.25
N ASP A 9 -13.72 19.00 7.75
CA ASP A 9 -14.06 19.32 6.37
C ASP A 9 -13.51 20.68 5.88
N ASP A 10 -13.18 21.60 6.79
CA ASP A 10 -12.71 22.97 6.48
C ASP A 10 -11.21 23.03 6.14
N LEU A 11 -10.44 22.00 6.53
CA LEU A 11 -9.00 21.86 6.22
C LEU A 11 -8.75 21.13 4.89
N VAL A 12 -9.80 20.67 4.22
CA VAL A 12 -9.72 19.86 3.00
C VAL A 12 -9.88 20.75 1.77
N HIS A 13 -8.93 20.62 0.83
CA HIS A 13 -8.98 21.34 -0.45
C HIS A 13 -10.31 21.08 -1.17
N PRO A 14 -10.99 22.09 -1.73
CA PRO A 14 -12.35 21.95 -2.28
C PRO A 14 -12.49 20.88 -3.37
N ILE A 15 -11.44 20.63 -4.15
CA ILE A 15 -11.38 19.58 -5.17
C ILE A 15 -11.36 18.16 -4.57
N ALA A 16 -10.88 18.00 -3.33
CA ALA A 16 -10.80 16.70 -2.67
C ALA A 16 -12.11 16.29 -1.98
N ARG A 17 -13.05 17.22 -1.78
CA ARG A 17 -14.34 16.97 -1.12
C ARG A 17 -15.16 15.81 -1.71
N PRO A 18 -15.25 15.64 -3.05
CA PRO A 18 -15.95 14.50 -3.65
C PRO A 18 -15.28 13.15 -3.36
N PHE A 19 -14.00 13.15 -2.99
CA PHE A 19 -13.19 11.94 -2.77
C PHE A 19 -13.03 11.57 -1.30
N LEU A 20 -13.62 12.32 -0.37
CA LEU A 20 -13.54 12.03 1.07
C LEU A 20 -14.09 10.65 1.45
N TRP A 21 -14.97 10.08 0.62
CA TRP A 21 -15.46 8.70 0.81
C TRP A 21 -14.35 7.64 0.71
N LEU A 22 -13.22 7.94 0.03
CA LEU A 22 -12.06 7.02 -0.02
C LEU A 22 -11.37 6.86 1.34
N GLU A 23 -11.51 7.83 2.24
CA GLU A 23 -10.94 7.76 3.60
C GLU A 23 -11.78 6.86 4.53
N SER A 24 -12.91 6.34 4.06
CA SER A 24 -13.76 5.49 4.89
C SER A 24 -13.01 4.21 5.32
N LYS A 25 -13.01 3.96 6.63
CA LYS A 25 -12.37 2.77 7.23
C LYS A 25 -12.88 1.46 6.62
N TRP A 26 -14.13 1.45 6.19
CA TRP A 26 -14.73 0.31 5.51
C TRP A 26 -14.09 0.09 4.13
N LEU A 27 -13.97 1.11 3.29
CA LEU A 27 -13.36 0.96 1.95
C LEU A 27 -11.91 0.48 2.07
N ALA A 28 -11.14 1.07 2.99
CA ALA A 28 -9.77 0.66 3.26
C ALA A 28 -9.68 -0.83 3.64
N SER A 29 -10.58 -1.30 4.52
CA SER A 29 -10.63 -2.72 4.91
C SER A 29 -11.10 -3.62 3.75
N SER A 30 -12.11 -3.20 3.00
CA SER A 30 -12.65 -3.97 1.87
C SER A 30 -11.63 -4.17 0.76
N VAL A 31 -10.78 -3.18 0.47
CA VAL A 31 -9.72 -3.31 -0.54
C VAL A 31 -8.75 -4.44 -0.19
N VAL A 32 -8.36 -4.56 1.09
CA VAL A 32 -7.49 -5.66 1.54
C VAL A 32 -8.16 -7.01 1.35
N TRP A 33 -9.44 -7.13 1.69
CA TRP A 33 -10.18 -8.38 1.50
C TRP A 33 -10.38 -8.74 0.03
N VAL A 34 -10.68 -7.77 -0.83
CA VAL A 34 -10.84 -7.98 -2.27
C VAL A 34 -9.51 -8.43 -2.88
N LEU A 35 -8.41 -7.76 -2.56
CA LEU A 35 -7.07 -8.16 -3.03
C LEU A 35 -6.71 -9.56 -2.52
N GLY A 36 -6.97 -9.84 -1.25
CA GLY A 36 -6.75 -11.17 -0.66
C GLY A 36 -7.55 -12.26 -1.38
N LEU A 37 -8.82 -12.00 -1.69
CA LEU A 37 -9.67 -12.92 -2.46
C LEU A 37 -9.10 -13.16 -3.86
N VAL A 38 -8.64 -12.11 -4.55
CA VAL A 38 -8.03 -12.22 -5.89
C VAL A 38 -6.77 -13.09 -5.84
N VAL A 39 -5.90 -12.90 -4.85
CA VAL A 39 -4.70 -13.73 -4.66
C VAL A 39 -5.06 -15.19 -4.45
N VAL A 40 -6.03 -15.48 -3.57
CA VAL A 40 -6.49 -16.85 -3.31
C VAL A 40 -7.12 -17.47 -4.57
N ALA A 41 -7.94 -16.71 -5.30
CA ALA A 41 -8.58 -17.18 -6.52
C ALA A 41 -7.54 -17.49 -7.62
N LEU A 42 -6.59 -16.60 -7.87
CA LEU A 42 -5.50 -16.82 -8.83
C LEU A 42 -4.61 -17.98 -8.41
N GLY A 43 -4.29 -18.07 -7.11
CA GLY A 43 -3.56 -19.21 -6.56
C GLY A 43 -4.31 -20.53 -6.75
N ALA A 44 -5.64 -20.55 -6.62
CA ALA A 44 -6.44 -21.74 -6.89
C ALA A 44 -6.43 -22.12 -8.37
N VAL A 45 -6.59 -21.14 -9.28
CA VAL A 45 -6.50 -21.37 -10.74
C VAL A 45 -5.16 -22.00 -11.12
N ASP A 46 -4.08 -21.62 -10.42
CA ASP A 46 -2.73 -22.17 -10.61
C ASP A 46 -2.64 -23.70 -10.48
N PHE A 47 -3.47 -24.30 -9.63
CA PHE A 47 -3.48 -25.76 -9.42
C PHE A 47 -4.17 -26.51 -10.56
N PHE A 48 -5.13 -25.87 -11.23
CA PHE A 48 -5.96 -26.51 -12.25
C PHE A 48 -5.49 -26.22 -13.68
N HIS A 49 -4.71 -25.14 -13.87
CA HIS A 49 -4.25 -24.72 -15.19
C HIS A 49 -2.81 -25.21 -15.47
N PRO A 50 -2.62 -26.22 -16.33
CA PRO A 50 -1.29 -26.71 -16.66
C PRO A 50 -0.53 -25.65 -17.48
N ARG A 51 0.60 -25.20 -16.93
CA ARG A 51 1.50 -24.26 -17.61
C ARG A 51 2.56 -24.99 -18.40
N HIS A 52 2.88 -24.45 -19.57
CA HIS A 52 3.95 -24.94 -20.45
C HIS A 52 5.15 -24.00 -20.30
N GLU A 53 5.83 -24.10 -19.15
CA GLU A 53 6.99 -23.27 -18.83
C GLU A 53 8.27 -23.86 -19.43
N TYR A 54 9.23 -22.99 -19.74
CA TYR A 54 10.57 -23.41 -20.20
C TYR A 54 11.47 -23.88 -19.03
N LEU A 55 11.15 -23.45 -17.80
CA LEU A 55 11.89 -23.78 -16.60
C LEU A 55 11.08 -24.76 -15.75
N ASP A 56 11.58 -25.98 -15.55
CA ASP A 56 10.88 -27.07 -14.84
C ASP A 56 10.41 -26.65 -13.43
N PHE A 57 11.21 -25.86 -12.71
CA PHE A 57 10.83 -25.43 -11.36
C PHE A 57 9.69 -24.40 -11.35
N ALA A 58 9.53 -23.61 -12.42
CA ALA A 58 8.46 -22.63 -12.56
C ALA A 58 7.09 -23.29 -12.84
N GLN A 59 7.09 -24.56 -13.22
CA GLN A 59 5.88 -25.35 -13.40
C GLN A 59 5.25 -25.76 -12.05
N THR A 60 6.01 -25.68 -10.96
CA THR A 60 5.53 -26.07 -9.61
C THR A 60 4.31 -25.24 -9.21
N PRO A 61 3.21 -25.88 -8.73
CA PRO A 61 2.05 -25.17 -8.23
C PRO A 61 2.42 -24.17 -7.13
N GLY A 62 1.94 -22.94 -7.25
CA GLY A 62 2.23 -21.86 -6.31
C GLY A 62 3.55 -21.12 -6.53
N PHE A 63 4.37 -21.52 -7.52
CA PHE A 63 5.64 -20.83 -7.81
C PHE A 63 5.42 -19.33 -8.05
N TYR A 64 4.48 -18.96 -8.91
CA TYR A 64 4.24 -17.56 -9.25
C TYR A 64 3.54 -16.75 -8.14
N VAL A 65 2.76 -17.42 -7.29
CA VAL A 65 2.19 -16.78 -6.09
C VAL A 65 3.32 -16.36 -5.16
N LEU A 66 4.28 -17.26 -4.90
CA LEU A 66 5.44 -16.97 -4.06
C LEU A 66 6.39 -15.97 -4.73
N ALA A 67 6.74 -16.19 -6.00
CA ALA A 67 7.65 -15.33 -6.73
C ALA A 67 7.10 -13.90 -6.83
N GLY A 68 5.80 -13.73 -7.13
CA GLY A 68 5.15 -12.43 -7.17
C GLY A 68 5.11 -11.75 -5.81
N PHE A 69 4.77 -12.48 -4.75
CA PHE A 69 4.77 -11.97 -3.38
C PHE A 69 6.16 -11.51 -2.94
N ILE A 70 7.19 -12.35 -3.14
CA ILE A 70 8.58 -12.02 -2.80
C ILE A 70 9.05 -10.79 -3.59
N SER A 71 8.73 -10.73 -4.89
CA SER A 71 9.10 -9.60 -5.74
C SER A 71 8.44 -8.31 -5.26
N PHE A 72 7.17 -8.35 -4.86
CA PHE A 72 6.46 -7.21 -4.30
C PHE A 72 7.05 -6.77 -2.96
N VAL A 73 7.31 -7.70 -2.04
CA VAL A 73 7.96 -7.41 -0.76
C VAL A 73 9.33 -6.78 -0.97
N ALA A 74 10.13 -7.32 -1.90
CA ALA A 74 11.43 -6.77 -2.25
C ALA A 74 11.32 -5.34 -2.80
N ALA A 75 10.31 -5.05 -3.63
CA ALA A 75 10.08 -3.71 -4.15
C ALA A 75 9.70 -2.71 -3.03
N VAL A 76 8.78 -3.10 -2.13
CA VAL A 76 8.36 -2.28 -0.99
C VAL A 76 9.53 -2.03 -0.04
N MET A 77 10.28 -3.09 0.29
CA MET A 77 11.51 -2.98 1.08
C MET A 77 12.56 -2.12 0.39
N GLY A 78 12.71 -2.23 -0.92
CA GLY A 78 13.60 -1.37 -1.71
C GLY A 78 13.23 0.10 -1.57
N GLY A 79 11.94 0.43 -1.66
CA GLY A 79 11.45 1.79 -1.42
C GLY A 79 11.79 2.30 -0.01
N TRP A 80 11.50 1.50 1.01
CA TRP A 80 11.78 1.90 2.39
C TRP A 80 13.27 1.95 2.71
N PHE A 81 14.05 0.93 2.34
CA PHE A 81 15.43 0.81 2.76
C PHE A 81 16.39 1.58 1.86
N VAL A 82 16.16 1.58 0.54
CA VAL A 82 17.05 2.26 -0.41
C VAL A 82 16.60 3.71 -0.57
N ILE A 83 15.35 3.94 -0.98
CA ILE A 83 14.92 5.30 -1.34
C ILE A 83 14.84 6.21 -0.12
N ARG A 84 14.30 5.75 1.02
CA ARG A 84 14.28 6.56 2.25
C ARG A 84 15.69 6.82 2.78
N GLN A 85 16.62 5.88 2.66
CA GLN A 85 17.97 6.10 3.19
C GLN A 85 18.78 7.08 2.34
N PHE A 86 18.62 7.05 1.01
CA PHE A 86 19.36 7.93 0.11
C PHE A 86 18.69 9.29 -0.12
N LEU A 87 17.35 9.31 -0.16
CA LEU A 87 16.56 10.48 -0.56
C LEU A 87 15.63 10.97 0.57
N GLY A 88 15.46 10.18 1.63
CA GLY A 88 14.61 10.53 2.76
C GLY A 88 15.28 11.62 3.59
N ARG A 89 14.48 12.63 3.91
CA ARG A 89 14.91 13.71 4.78
C ARG A 89 14.91 13.27 6.23
N ALA A 90 15.69 13.94 7.07
CA ALA A 90 15.73 13.68 8.50
C ALA A 90 14.31 13.68 9.09
N GLU A 91 14.04 12.76 10.02
CA GLU A 91 12.69 12.58 10.58
C GLU A 91 12.16 13.88 11.19
N ASN A 92 13.07 14.70 11.73
CA ASN A 92 12.77 15.95 12.43
C ASN A 92 12.72 17.17 11.51
N TYR A 93 12.81 16.99 10.18
CA TYR A 93 13.00 18.11 9.26
C TYR A 93 11.85 19.13 9.32
N TRP A 94 10.63 18.68 9.60
CA TRP A 94 9.44 19.54 9.70
C TRP A 94 9.01 19.83 11.13
N ASP A 95 9.76 19.33 12.12
CA ASP A 95 9.50 19.58 13.53
C ASP A 95 9.89 21.01 13.96
N GLY A 96 10.34 21.84 13.01
CA GLY A 96 10.47 23.30 13.06
C GLY A 96 10.72 23.89 14.43
N GLU A 97 11.99 24.16 14.77
CA GLU A 97 12.39 25.20 15.74
C GLU A 97 11.49 25.30 16.99
N ALA A 98 11.23 24.18 17.65
CA ALA A 98 10.65 24.18 18.98
C ALA A 98 11.72 24.60 20.01
N GLY A 99 12.05 25.89 20.03
CA GLY A 99 12.64 26.55 21.19
C GLY A 99 14.00 27.20 20.99
N ASP A 100 14.05 28.31 20.25
CA ASP A 100 15.04 29.38 20.42
C ASP A 100 14.34 30.76 20.35
N GLU A 101 13.23 30.99 21.09
CA GLU A 101 12.80 32.30 21.65
C GLU A 101 11.85 32.10 22.85
#